data_AF-A0A832H4S0-F1
#
_entry.id   AF-A0A832H4S0-F1
#
_cell.length_a   1.000
_cell.length_b   1.000
_cell.length_c   1.000
_cell.angle_alpha   90.00
_cell.angle_beta   90.00
_cell.angle_gamma   90.00
#
_symmetry.space_group_name_H-M   'P 1'
#
loop_
_entity.id
_entity.type
_entity.pdbx_description
1 polymer ?
#
loop_
_entity_poly.entity_id
_entity_poly.type
_entity_poly.pdbx_seq_one_letter_code
_entity_poly.pdbx_strand_id
1 'polypeptide(L)'
;AKALIDRGVASDSTYPTGTAYLMSTQDKNRNVRAVIYPQIKQYLSPRFNIEVINADALQNKPDVMFYFTGLAQVNELTSNYFLPGAIADHLTSFGGMLTDSSQMSSLRWLEAGATGSYGAVVEPCNFPQKFPNPGIVMTHYLNGDTLVEAYWKSIAMPGQGIVIGEPLARPFANFDDP
;
A
#
# COMPACT_ATOMS: atom_id res chain seq x y z
N ALA A 1 -18.44 -2.75 5.09
CA ALA A 1 -18.24 -3.57 3.87
C ALA A 1 -18.69 -2.86 2.60
N LYS A 2 -19.98 -2.50 2.43
CA LYS A 2 -20.49 -1.87 1.19
C LYS A 2 -19.66 -0.69 0.68
N ALA A 3 -19.34 0.28 1.54
CA ALA A 3 -18.55 1.46 1.14
C ALA A 3 -17.12 1.13 0.65
N LEU A 4 -16.52 0.02 1.09
CA LEU A 4 -15.21 -0.44 0.61
C LEU A 4 -15.34 -1.05 -0.79
N ILE A 5 -16.38 -1.86 -1.00
CA ILE A 5 -16.66 -2.48 -2.31
C ILE A 5 -17.00 -1.40 -3.33
N ASP A 6 -17.90 -0.47 -2.98
CA ASP A 6 -18.28 0.64 -3.85
C ASP A 6 -17.05 1.48 -4.25
N ARG A 7 -16.08 1.65 -3.34
CA ARG A 7 -14.82 2.37 -3.61
C ARG A 7 -13.91 1.62 -4.59
N GLY A 8 -13.80 0.30 -4.46
CA GLY A 8 -13.05 -0.54 -5.40
C GLY A 8 -13.66 -0.49 -6.80
N VAL A 9 -14.97 -0.75 -6.90
CA VAL A 9 -15.71 -0.70 -8.17
C VAL A 9 -15.64 0.69 -8.82
N ALA A 10 -15.76 1.76 -8.04
CA ALA A 10 -15.65 3.13 -8.56
C ALA A 10 -14.26 3.50 -9.07
N SER A 11 -13.24 2.67 -8.80
CA SER A 11 -11.87 2.92 -9.23
C SER A 11 -11.57 2.36 -10.62
N ASP A 12 -12.28 1.32 -11.06
CA ASP A 12 -11.90 0.54 -12.23
C ASP A 12 -11.79 1.39 -13.50
N SER A 13 -10.65 1.23 -14.21
CA SER A 13 -10.36 1.94 -15.47
C SER A 13 -10.46 3.48 -15.38
N THR A 14 -10.27 4.08 -14.20
CA THR A 14 -10.37 5.54 -14.00
C THR A 14 -9.05 6.28 -14.22
N TYR A 15 -7.91 5.59 -14.22
CA TYR A 15 -6.57 6.17 -14.39
C TYR A 15 -6.31 7.40 -13.49
N PRO A 16 -6.42 7.25 -12.15
CA PRO A 16 -6.32 8.38 -11.23
C PRO A 16 -4.95 9.06 -11.28
N THR A 17 -4.93 10.39 -11.35
CA THR A 17 -3.72 11.21 -11.24
C THR A 17 -3.48 11.60 -9.77
N GLY A 18 -2.89 10.69 -9.00
CA GLY A 18 -2.53 10.92 -7.60
C GLY A 18 -1.03 10.80 -7.35
N THR A 19 -0.67 10.68 -6.08
CA THR A 19 0.72 10.61 -5.62
C THR A 19 1.00 9.32 -4.85
N ALA A 20 2.17 8.73 -5.13
CA ALA A 20 2.76 7.68 -4.32
C ALA A 20 3.67 8.29 -3.25
N TYR A 21 3.34 8.06 -1.98
CA TYR A 21 4.11 8.49 -0.83
C TYR A 21 4.90 7.33 -0.25
N LEU A 22 6.22 7.39 -0.41
CA LEU A 22 7.18 6.42 0.11
C LEU A 22 7.84 7.01 1.37
N MET A 23 7.42 6.56 2.55
CA MET A 23 7.83 7.14 3.82
C MET A 23 9.13 6.50 4.33
N SER A 24 10.20 7.28 4.40
CA SER A 24 11.46 6.93 5.04
C SER A 24 11.45 7.43 6.48
N THR A 25 11.28 6.50 7.43
CA THR A 25 10.97 6.79 8.84
C THR A 25 12.18 6.65 9.74
N GLN A 26 12.11 7.15 10.98
CA GLN A 26 13.21 7.05 11.93
C GLN A 26 13.41 5.64 12.52
N ASP A 27 12.39 4.78 12.45
CA ASP A 27 12.48 3.37 12.90
C ASP A 27 13.37 2.55 11.96
N LYS A 28 14.68 2.51 12.26
CA LYS A 28 15.68 1.80 11.44
C LYS A 28 15.37 0.32 11.24
N ASN A 29 14.74 -0.33 12.20
CA ASN A 29 14.45 -1.76 12.12
C ASN A 29 13.33 -2.05 11.12
N ARG A 30 12.40 -1.10 10.94
CA ARG A 30 11.26 -1.28 10.02
C ARG A 30 11.34 -0.44 8.76
N ASN A 31 12.29 0.49 8.68
CA ASN A 31 12.57 1.32 7.50
C ASN A 31 13.38 0.58 6.40
N VAL A 32 13.44 -0.75 6.44
CA VAL A 32 14.25 -1.59 5.53
C VAL A 32 13.83 -1.47 4.06
N ARG A 33 12.59 -1.07 3.77
CA ARG A 33 12.12 -0.80 2.40
C ARG A 33 12.65 0.53 1.84
N ALA A 34 13.03 1.49 2.69
CA ALA A 34 13.44 2.81 2.21
C ALA A 34 14.72 2.79 1.38
N VAL A 35 15.56 1.75 1.53
CA VAL A 35 16.78 1.56 0.73
C VAL A 35 16.51 1.48 -0.77
N ILE A 36 15.31 1.02 -1.19
CA ILE A 36 14.94 0.90 -2.60
C ILE A 36 14.09 2.07 -3.13
N TYR A 37 13.68 3.01 -2.28
CA TYR A 37 12.81 4.13 -2.69
C TYR A 37 13.43 5.06 -3.73
N PRO A 38 14.75 5.40 -3.67
CA PRO A 38 15.37 6.21 -4.72
C PRO A 38 15.28 5.55 -6.10
N GLN A 39 15.50 4.23 -6.18
CA GLN A 39 15.40 3.48 -7.42
C GLN A 39 13.96 3.44 -7.93
N ILE A 40 12.98 3.18 -7.04
CA ILE A 40 11.56 3.19 -7.40
C ILE A 40 11.18 4.54 -8.01
N LYS A 41 11.56 5.65 -7.35
CA LYS A 41 11.32 7.00 -7.87
C LYS A 41 11.94 7.18 -9.25
N GLN A 42 13.22 6.80 -9.42
CA GLN A 42 13.91 6.91 -10.70
C GLN A 42 13.18 6.17 -11.84
N TYR A 43 12.70 4.95 -11.60
CA TYR A 43 12.10 4.12 -12.64
C TYR A 43 10.63 4.43 -12.92
N LEU A 44 9.85 4.80 -11.90
CA LEU A 44 8.39 4.95 -12.02
C LEU A 44 7.92 6.41 -12.11
N SER A 45 8.75 7.41 -11.82
CA SER A 45 8.38 8.83 -11.99
C SER A 45 7.96 9.23 -13.41
N PRO A 46 8.43 8.59 -14.51
CA PRO A 46 7.88 8.85 -15.84
C PRO A 46 6.42 8.40 -16.02
N ARG A 47 5.91 7.52 -15.15
CA ARG A 47 4.57 6.93 -15.24
C ARG A 47 3.61 7.42 -14.15
N PHE A 48 4.11 7.84 -13.00
CA PHE A 48 3.29 8.22 -11.84
C PHE A 48 4.00 9.23 -10.94
N ASN A 49 3.26 10.08 -10.22
CA ASN A 49 3.89 11.02 -9.28
C ASN A 49 4.40 10.28 -8.03
N ILE A 50 5.64 10.53 -7.62
CA ILE A 50 6.27 9.83 -6.49
C ILE A 50 7.04 10.80 -5.60
N GLU A 51 6.64 10.84 -4.33
CA GLU A 51 7.31 11.55 -3.26
C GLU A 51 7.96 10.56 -2.28
N VAL A 52 9.27 10.72 -2.07
CA VAL A 52 9.98 10.06 -0.97
C VAL A 52 10.06 11.06 0.18
N ILE A 53 9.40 10.77 1.29
CA ILE A 53 9.26 11.70 2.41
C ILE A 53 10.04 11.16 3.61
N ASN A 54 10.92 12.00 4.17
CA ASN A 54 11.62 11.70 5.41
C ASN A 54 10.80 12.22 6.59
N ALA A 55 9.81 11.42 7.04
CA ALA A 55 8.96 11.75 8.17
C ALA A 55 8.28 10.47 8.72
N ASP A 56 7.81 10.54 9.96
CA ASP A 56 7.08 9.44 10.62
C ASP A 56 5.57 9.49 10.39
N ALA A 57 5.02 10.55 9.79
CA ALA A 57 3.62 10.63 9.43
C ALA A 57 3.43 11.41 8.14
N LEU A 58 2.48 10.96 7.32
CA LEU A 58 1.95 11.72 6.20
C LEU A 58 0.71 12.48 6.69
N GLN A 59 0.61 13.76 6.37
CA GLN A 59 -0.51 14.59 6.83
C GLN A 59 -1.05 15.46 5.70
N ASN A 60 -2.37 15.65 5.70
CA ASN A 60 -3.08 16.61 4.86
C ASN A 60 -2.80 16.47 3.36
N LYS A 61 -2.53 15.25 2.88
CA LYS A 61 -2.34 14.99 1.45
C LYS A 61 -3.68 14.76 0.74
N PRO A 62 -3.97 15.44 -0.37
CA PRO A 62 -5.28 15.41 -1.01
C PRO A 62 -5.45 14.29 -2.05
N ASP A 63 -4.42 13.52 -2.36
CA ASP A 63 -4.36 12.69 -3.56
C ASP A 63 -3.56 11.39 -3.36
N VAL A 64 -3.68 10.76 -2.19
CA VAL A 64 -2.94 9.52 -1.88
C VAL A 64 -3.43 8.38 -2.77
N MET A 65 -2.55 7.88 -3.65
CA MET A 65 -2.79 6.66 -4.42
C MET A 65 -1.99 5.48 -3.88
N PHE A 66 -0.77 5.73 -3.42
CA PHE A 66 0.07 4.72 -2.76
C PHE A 66 0.64 5.30 -1.47
N TYR A 67 0.59 4.53 -0.38
CA TYR A 67 1.25 4.89 0.87
C TYR A 67 1.98 3.67 1.45
N PHE A 68 3.31 3.71 1.41
CA PHE A 68 4.15 2.66 2.01
C PHE A 68 5.04 3.22 3.13
N THR A 69 5.01 2.57 4.30
CA THR A 69 5.80 2.96 5.49
C THR A 69 6.33 1.76 6.27
N GLY A 70 7.24 1.99 7.21
CA GLY A 70 7.76 0.98 8.13
C GLY A 70 7.12 0.97 9.51
N LEU A 71 6.37 1.99 9.91
CA LEU A 71 6.02 2.14 11.32
C LEU A 71 5.02 1.08 11.81
N ALA A 72 5.19 0.66 13.07
CA ALA A 72 4.25 -0.22 13.75
C ALA A 72 2.90 0.47 14.08
N GLN A 73 2.91 1.80 14.16
CA GLN A 73 1.72 2.63 14.31
C GLN A 73 1.89 3.87 13.43
N VAL A 74 0.89 4.17 12.63
CA VAL A 74 0.91 5.31 11.70
C VAL A 74 -0.11 6.32 12.19
N ASN A 75 0.37 7.52 12.51
CA ASN A 75 -0.48 8.63 12.94
C ASN A 75 -1.06 9.36 11.72
N GLU A 76 -2.11 10.16 11.96
CA GLU A 76 -2.67 11.11 10.99
C GLU A 76 -3.26 10.52 9.69
N LEU A 77 -3.57 9.21 9.69
CA LEU A 77 -4.13 8.52 8.52
C LEU A 77 -5.36 9.23 7.95
N THR A 78 -6.29 9.60 8.82
CA THR A 78 -7.57 10.24 8.45
C THR A 78 -7.43 11.71 8.02
N SER A 79 -6.25 12.30 8.15
CA SER A 79 -5.97 13.64 7.61
C SER A 79 -5.70 13.61 6.09
N ASN A 80 -5.44 12.43 5.54
CA ASN A 80 -5.13 12.26 4.13
C ASN A 80 -6.37 11.77 3.35
N TYR A 81 -6.47 12.20 2.10
CA TYR A 81 -7.50 11.74 1.18
C TYR A 81 -6.94 10.64 0.28
N PHE A 82 -7.49 9.44 0.43
CA PHE A 82 -7.17 8.28 -0.40
C PHE A 82 -8.09 8.25 -1.61
N LEU A 83 -7.51 8.18 -2.80
CA LEU A 83 -8.27 8.06 -4.04
C LEU A 83 -8.95 6.68 -4.13
N PRO A 84 -10.07 6.55 -4.87
CA PRO A 84 -10.59 5.25 -5.24
C PRO A 84 -9.50 4.38 -5.88
N GLY A 85 -9.38 3.14 -5.44
CA GLY A 85 -8.33 2.21 -5.87
C GLY A 85 -7.00 2.38 -5.14
N ALA A 86 -6.83 3.37 -4.26
CA ALA A 86 -5.57 3.57 -3.54
C ALA A 86 -5.20 2.36 -2.66
N ILE A 87 -3.90 2.05 -2.58
CA ILE A 87 -3.37 0.98 -1.72
C ILE A 87 -2.39 1.55 -0.70
N ALA A 88 -2.41 0.98 0.51
CA ALA A 88 -1.53 1.42 1.57
C ALA A 88 -1.16 0.29 2.50
N ASP A 89 0.09 0.22 2.94
CA ASP A 89 0.50 -0.74 3.96
C ASP A 89 1.70 -0.26 4.78
N HIS A 90 1.91 -0.93 5.91
CA HIS A 90 3.07 -0.74 6.76
C HIS A 90 3.82 -2.06 6.98
N LEU A 91 5.14 -1.97 7.12
CA LEU A 91 5.99 -3.11 7.44
C LEU A 91 5.99 -3.37 8.95
N THR A 92 5.01 -4.11 9.44
CA THR A 92 4.97 -4.53 10.86
C THR A 92 4.59 -6.00 11.01
N SER A 93 5.18 -6.64 12.03
CA SER A 93 5.12 -8.09 12.27
C SER A 93 3.72 -8.65 12.52
N PHE A 94 2.77 -7.82 12.92
CA PHE A 94 1.39 -8.20 13.27
C PHE A 94 0.33 -7.32 12.60
N GLY A 95 0.65 -6.63 11.50
CA GLY A 95 -0.34 -5.79 10.79
C GLY A 95 -1.53 -6.61 10.26
N GLY A 96 -1.31 -7.90 9.99
CA GLY A 96 -2.34 -8.86 9.57
C GLY A 96 -3.10 -9.51 10.73
N MET A 97 -2.71 -9.30 11.99
CA MET A 97 -3.54 -9.68 13.13
C MET A 97 -4.70 -8.69 13.21
N LEU A 98 -5.80 -9.05 12.54
CA LEU A 98 -6.94 -8.16 12.35
C LEU A 98 -7.64 -7.81 13.67
N THR A 99 -7.50 -8.66 14.69
CA THR A 99 -7.93 -8.44 16.08
C THR A 99 -6.76 -8.70 17.02
N ASP A 100 -6.79 -8.06 18.20
CA ASP A 100 -5.96 -8.42 19.36
C ASP A 100 -4.44 -8.39 19.14
N SER A 101 -3.90 -7.21 18.75
CA SER A 101 -2.47 -6.92 18.68
C SER A 101 -2.14 -5.53 19.24
N SER A 102 -0.92 -5.36 19.75
CA SER A 102 -0.38 -4.05 20.17
C SER A 102 0.10 -3.20 19.00
N GLN A 103 0.27 -3.81 17.83
CA GLN A 103 0.60 -3.12 16.58
C GLN A 103 -0.68 -2.70 15.85
N MET A 104 -0.57 -1.66 15.03
CA MET A 104 -1.70 -1.20 14.23
C MET A 104 -2.16 -2.29 13.27
N SER A 105 -3.43 -2.65 13.33
CA SER A 105 -4.07 -3.53 12.34
C SER A 105 -4.13 -2.85 10.98
N SER A 106 -3.86 -3.60 9.90
CA SER A 106 -3.98 -3.12 8.53
C SER A 106 -5.41 -2.68 8.18
N LEU A 107 -6.44 -3.06 8.97
CA LEU A 107 -7.81 -2.55 8.82
C LEU A 107 -7.89 -1.02 8.93
N ARG A 108 -7.00 -0.41 9.72
CA ARG A 108 -6.96 1.06 9.89
C ARG A 108 -6.71 1.79 8.56
N TRP A 109 -6.03 1.16 7.60
CA TRP A 109 -5.88 1.71 6.25
C TRP A 109 -7.22 1.76 5.50
N LEU A 110 -8.02 0.70 5.61
CA LEU A 110 -9.33 0.62 4.95
C LEU A 110 -10.33 1.60 5.56
N GLU A 111 -10.28 1.77 6.89
CA GLU A 111 -11.04 2.77 7.64
C GLU A 111 -10.66 4.20 7.23
N ALA A 112 -9.37 4.46 6.98
CA ALA A 112 -8.88 5.76 6.53
C ALA A 112 -9.20 6.07 5.05
N GLY A 113 -9.57 5.06 4.25
CA GLY A 113 -10.00 5.24 2.87
C GLY A 113 -9.23 4.44 1.83
N ALA A 114 -8.18 3.70 2.20
CA ALA A 114 -7.49 2.81 1.26
C ALA A 114 -8.43 1.72 0.76
N THR A 115 -8.30 1.35 -0.51
CA THR A 115 -9.07 0.27 -1.16
C THR A 115 -8.47 -1.09 -0.83
N GLY A 116 -7.15 -1.15 -0.63
CA GLY A 116 -6.44 -2.36 -0.23
C GLY A 116 -5.27 -2.10 0.71
N SER A 117 -4.90 -3.16 1.42
CA SER A 117 -3.74 -3.20 2.30
C SER A 117 -3.19 -4.63 2.40
N TYR A 118 -2.00 -4.74 2.98
CA TYR A 118 -1.37 -6.00 3.34
C TYR A 118 -0.94 -5.96 4.81
N GLY A 119 -0.95 -7.11 5.48
CA GLY A 119 -0.42 -7.24 6.83
C GLY A 119 0.16 -8.63 7.10
N ALA A 120 1.29 -8.70 7.79
CA ALA A 120 1.90 -9.96 8.23
C ALA A 120 1.15 -10.52 9.46
N VAL A 121 0.94 -11.84 9.50
CA VAL A 121 0.12 -12.53 10.53
C VAL A 121 0.92 -13.36 11.55
N VAL A 122 2.20 -13.63 11.29
CA VAL A 122 3.10 -14.35 12.19
C VAL A 122 4.31 -13.49 12.44
N GLU A 123 4.78 -13.44 13.70
CA GLU A 123 5.98 -12.70 14.07
C GLU A 123 7.16 -13.09 13.15
N PRO A 124 7.79 -12.12 12.47
CA PRO A 124 9.09 -12.42 11.93
C PRO A 124 10.11 -11.32 12.25
N CYS A 125 11.39 -11.71 12.25
CA CYS A 125 12.44 -10.77 11.91
C CYS A 125 12.02 -9.98 10.66
N ASN A 126 12.44 -8.73 10.57
CA ASN A 126 12.16 -7.73 9.52
C ASN A 126 12.63 -8.10 8.09
N PHE A 127 12.53 -9.37 7.69
CA PHE A 127 12.86 -9.88 6.36
C PHE A 127 11.97 -9.22 5.30
N PRO A 128 12.52 -8.34 4.44
CA PRO A 128 11.74 -7.61 3.45
C PRO A 128 10.96 -8.51 2.49
N GLN A 129 11.41 -9.74 2.27
CA GLN A 129 10.80 -10.73 1.36
C GLN A 129 9.38 -11.14 1.77
N LYS A 130 9.00 -10.94 3.03
CA LYS A 130 7.65 -11.22 3.55
C LYS A 130 6.66 -10.09 3.32
N PHE A 131 7.14 -8.95 2.83
CA PHE A 131 6.34 -7.76 2.60
C PHE A 131 6.28 -7.43 1.11
N PRO A 132 5.21 -6.75 0.67
CA PRO A 132 5.12 -6.22 -0.68
C PRO A 132 6.33 -5.34 -0.98
N ASN A 133 7.02 -5.63 -2.08
CA ASN A 133 7.99 -4.70 -2.64
C ASN A 133 7.22 -3.53 -3.29
N PRO A 134 7.36 -2.28 -2.80
CA PRO A 134 6.58 -1.15 -3.28
C PRO A 134 6.74 -0.89 -4.79
N GLY A 135 7.94 -1.08 -5.33
CA GLY A 135 8.18 -0.90 -6.76
C GLY A 135 7.47 -1.95 -7.61
N ILE A 136 7.48 -3.21 -7.17
CA ILE A 136 6.87 -4.33 -7.89
C ILE A 136 5.34 -4.22 -7.83
N VAL A 137 4.75 -4.00 -6.65
CA VAL A 137 3.29 -3.82 -6.52
C VAL A 137 2.80 -2.64 -7.35
N MET A 138 3.49 -1.49 -7.29
CA MET A 138 3.14 -0.32 -8.10
C MET A 138 3.24 -0.63 -9.60
N THR A 139 4.29 -1.33 -10.03
CA THR A 139 4.48 -1.67 -11.45
C THR A 139 3.34 -2.54 -11.97
N HIS A 140 2.97 -3.60 -11.23
CA HIS A 140 1.87 -4.48 -11.60
C HIS A 140 0.54 -3.74 -11.63
N TYR A 141 0.26 -2.95 -10.59
CA TYR A 141 -1.00 -2.22 -10.48
C TYR A 141 -1.15 -1.16 -11.57
N LEU A 142 -0.07 -0.41 -11.88
CA LEU A 142 -0.03 0.56 -12.98
C LEU A 142 -0.08 -0.10 -14.38
N ASN A 143 0.13 -1.42 -14.46
CA ASN A 143 -0.02 -2.19 -15.70
C ASN A 143 -1.44 -2.81 -15.84
N GLY A 144 -2.34 -2.58 -14.88
CA GLY A 144 -3.72 -3.03 -14.96
C GLY A 144 -4.03 -4.33 -14.22
N ASP A 145 -3.06 -4.92 -13.51
CA ASP A 145 -3.33 -6.05 -12.62
C ASP A 145 -4.36 -5.63 -11.54
N THR A 146 -5.18 -6.58 -11.10
CA THR A 146 -6.06 -6.36 -9.94
C THR A 146 -5.23 -6.14 -8.66
N LEU A 147 -5.84 -5.53 -7.65
CA LEU A 147 -5.22 -5.29 -6.35
C LEU A 147 -4.58 -6.56 -5.78
N VAL A 148 -5.30 -7.68 -5.79
CA VAL A 148 -4.79 -8.94 -5.25
C VAL A 148 -3.61 -9.49 -6.05
N GLU A 149 -3.66 -9.41 -7.38
CA GLU A 149 -2.57 -9.87 -8.25
C GLU A 149 -1.31 -9.04 -8.07
N ALA A 150 -1.45 -7.72 -8.03
CA ALA A 150 -0.34 -6.80 -7.82
C ALA A 150 0.35 -7.07 -6.48
N TYR A 151 -0.42 -7.28 -5.41
CA TYR A 151 0.14 -7.62 -4.11
C TYR A 151 0.84 -8.99 -4.13
N TRP A 152 0.19 -10.04 -4.63
CA TRP A 152 0.76 -11.39 -4.65
C TRP A 152 2.05 -11.48 -5.46
N LYS A 153 2.10 -10.85 -6.64
CA LYS A 153 3.31 -10.81 -7.49
C LYS A 153 4.45 -10.01 -6.84
N SER A 154 4.16 -9.17 -5.86
CA SER A 154 5.15 -8.33 -5.17
C SER A 154 5.76 -8.94 -3.90
N ILE A 155 5.25 -10.09 -3.43
CA ILE A 155 5.68 -10.72 -2.18
C ILE A 155 6.45 -12.01 -2.49
N ALA A 156 7.73 -12.05 -2.14
CA ALA A 156 8.57 -13.23 -2.36
C ALA A 156 8.24 -14.40 -1.42
N MET A 157 7.70 -14.14 -0.23
CA MET A 157 7.33 -15.14 0.78
C MET A 157 5.88 -14.93 1.28
N PRO A 158 4.85 -15.28 0.47
CA PRO A 158 3.47 -14.91 0.75
C PRO A 158 2.81 -15.69 1.90
N GLY A 159 3.40 -16.80 2.36
CA GLY A 159 2.78 -17.71 3.32
C GLY A 159 2.56 -17.16 4.74
N GLN A 160 2.91 -15.90 5.02
CA GLN A 160 2.85 -15.30 6.37
C GLN A 160 2.18 -13.93 6.41
N GLY A 161 1.35 -13.59 5.43
CA GLY A 161 0.53 -12.39 5.48
C GLY A 161 -0.75 -12.53 4.69
N ILE A 162 -1.57 -11.49 4.81
CA ILE A 162 -2.89 -11.42 4.21
C ILE A 162 -3.03 -10.12 3.42
N VAL A 163 -3.64 -10.21 2.24
CA VAL A 163 -4.14 -9.06 1.50
C VAL A 163 -5.59 -8.84 1.95
N ILE A 164 -5.93 -7.59 2.26
CA ILE A 164 -7.27 -7.18 2.68
C ILE A 164 -7.73 -6.00 1.83
N GLY A 165 -9.04 -5.88 1.60
CA GLY A 165 -9.59 -4.80 0.77
C GLY A 165 -10.66 -5.29 -0.19
N GLU A 166 -10.80 -4.56 -1.29
CA GLU A 166 -11.55 -4.99 -2.47
C GLU A 166 -10.54 -5.63 -3.47
N PRO A 167 -10.53 -6.96 -3.62
CA PRO A 167 -9.47 -7.67 -4.34
C PRO A 167 -9.46 -7.44 -5.85
N LEU A 168 -10.60 -7.10 -6.46
CA LEU A 168 -10.74 -6.97 -7.92
C LEU A 168 -10.47 -5.55 -8.44
N ALA A 169 -10.30 -4.57 -7.55
CA ALA A 169 -10.05 -3.18 -7.90
C ALA A 169 -8.88 -3.10 -8.88
N ARG A 170 -9.10 -2.43 -10.01
CA ARG A 170 -8.15 -2.34 -11.12
C ARG A 170 -8.17 -0.95 -11.76
N PRO A 171 -7.68 0.09 -11.05
CA PRO A 171 -7.83 1.48 -11.47
C PRO A 171 -7.09 1.85 -12.74
N PHE A 172 -6.10 1.07 -13.15
CA PHE A 172 -5.31 1.27 -14.36
C PHE A 172 -5.53 0.18 -15.41
N ALA A 173 -6.63 -0.58 -15.30
CA ALA A 173 -7.02 -1.56 -16.31
C ALA A 173 -7.27 -0.86 -17.66
N ASN A 174 -6.80 -1.49 -18.73
CA ASN A 174 -7.15 -1.07 -20.07
C ASN A 174 -8.62 -1.42 -20.33
N PHE A 175 -9.35 -0.53 -21.01
CA PHE A 175 -10.75 -0.77 -21.39
C PHE A 175 -10.95 -2.05 -22.20
N ASP A 176 -9.89 -2.57 -22.83
CA ASP A 176 -9.90 -3.77 -23.67
C ASP A 176 -9.40 -5.04 -22.97
N ASP A 177 -8.98 -4.97 -21.70
CA ASP A 177 -8.62 -6.16 -20.91
C ASP A 177 -9.91 -6.81 -20.35
N PRO A 178 -10.24 -8.06 -20.75
CA PRO A 178 -11.47 -8.73 -20.34
C PRO A 178 -11.61 -8.93 -18.82
#